data_AF-A0A933IDH4-F1
#
_entry.id   AF-A0A933IDH4-F1
#
_cell.length_a   1.000
_cell.length_b   1.000
_cell.length_c   1.000
_cell.angle_alpha   90.00
_cell.angle_beta   90.00
_cell.angle_gamma   90.00
#
_symmetry.space_group_name_H-M   'P 1'
#
loop_
_entity.id
_entity.type
_entity.pdbx_description
1 polymer ?
#
loop_
_entity_poly.entity_id
_entity_poly.type
_entity_poly.pdbx_seq_one_letter_code
_entity_poly.pdbx_strand_id
1 'polypeptide(L)'
;MATRIGTSFADLINFLEAALGGLKSSTGDAVQKRYATDIAKILPELRKLDDRQEKAKAELYTVTKALTAKDKEARAMGARMVSYLESVYGKSGPELQKYGFSRRQHGGGRKKKTA
;
A
#
# COMPACT_ATOMS: atom_id res chain seq x y z
N MET A 1 8.55 -11.92 9.59
CA MET A 1 9.41 -10.85 9.05
C MET A 1 8.82 -10.41 7.72
N ALA A 2 8.22 -9.22 7.65
CA ALA A 2 7.77 -8.66 6.38
C ALA A 2 9.01 -8.08 5.68
N THR A 3 9.53 -8.78 4.68
CA THR A 3 10.53 -8.25 3.77
C THR A 3 9.93 -6.97 3.17
N ARG A 4 10.46 -5.82 3.57
CA ARG A 4 10.14 -4.54 2.93
C ARG A 4 10.65 -4.63 1.50
N ILE A 5 9.75 -4.99 0.59
CA ILE A 5 10.04 -5.23 -0.84
C ILE A 5 10.73 -3.99 -1.47
N GLY A 6 10.52 -2.79 -0.91
CA GLY A 6 11.18 -1.56 -1.38
C GLY A 6 12.67 -1.43 -1.01
N THR A 7 13.09 -1.76 0.21
CA THR A 7 14.52 -1.67 0.58
C THR A 7 15.31 -2.81 -0.06
N SER A 8 14.77 -4.03 -0.08
CA SER A 8 15.49 -5.18 -0.64
C SER A 8 15.74 -5.08 -2.16
N PHE A 9 14.91 -4.35 -2.90
CA PHE A 9 15.06 -4.22 -4.36
C PHE A 9 16.02 -3.09 -4.74
N ALA A 10 15.93 -1.94 -4.08
CA ALA A 10 16.92 -0.86 -4.23
C ALA A 10 18.33 -1.32 -3.80
N ASP A 11 18.43 -2.08 -2.69
CA ASP A 11 19.69 -2.66 -2.22
C ASP A 11 20.29 -3.64 -3.25
N LEU A 12 19.45 -4.42 -3.93
CA LEU A 12 19.88 -5.32 -5.01
C LEU A 12 20.43 -4.53 -6.22
N ILE A 13 19.75 -3.45 -6.63
CA ILE A 13 20.21 -2.59 -7.74
C ILE A 13 21.56 -1.96 -7.38
N ASN A 14 21.69 -1.40 -6.18
CA ASN A 14 22.93 -0.81 -5.69
C ASN A 14 24.08 -1.84 -5.63
N PHE A 15 23.79 -3.05 -5.16
CA PHE A 15 24.75 -4.16 -5.16
C PHE A 15 25.23 -4.49 -6.58
N LEU A 16 24.31 -4.63 -7.53
CA LEU A 16 24.64 -4.95 -8.92
C LEU A 16 25.43 -3.82 -9.61
N GLU A 17 25.15 -2.56 -9.27
CA GLU A 17 25.92 -1.41 -9.74
C GLU A 17 27.35 -1.40 -9.21
N ALA A 18 27.52 -1.63 -7.91
CA ALA A 18 28.83 -1.76 -7.29
C ALA A 18 29.61 -2.94 -7.89
N ALA A 19 28.96 -4.09 -8.08
CA ALA A 19 29.55 -5.26 -8.71
C ALA A 19 29.96 -4.98 -10.16
N LEU A 20 29.12 -4.28 -10.94
CA LEU A 20 29.45 -3.90 -12.32
C LEU A 20 30.65 -2.95 -12.38
N GLY A 21 30.74 -1.98 -11.46
CA GLY A 21 31.89 -1.08 -11.33
C GLY A 21 33.20 -1.82 -11.00
N GLY A 22 33.13 -2.78 -10.07
CA GLY A 22 34.25 -3.66 -9.72
C GLY A 22 34.69 -4.57 -10.88
N LEU A 23 33.72 -5.13 -11.62
CA LEU A 23 34.02 -6.02 -12.76
C LEU A 23 34.59 -5.26 -13.97
N LYS A 24 34.17 -4.00 -14.20
CA LYS A 24 34.71 -3.16 -15.28
C LYS A 24 36.15 -2.69 -15.03
N SER A 25 36.54 -2.55 -13.76
CA SER A 25 37.90 -2.14 -13.37
C SER A 25 38.90 -3.30 -13.35
N SER A 26 38.41 -4.55 -13.41
CA SER A 26 39.25 -5.74 -13.53
C SER A 26 39.64 -6.03 -14.98
N THR A 27 40.91 -5.85 -15.31
CA THR A 27 41.49 -6.19 -16.61
C THR A 27 42.04 -7.61 -16.61
N GLY A 28 41.29 -8.60 -17.09
CA GLY A 28 41.93 -9.88 -17.49
C GLY A 28 41.03 -11.08 -17.76
N ASP A 29 39.95 -11.27 -16.99
CA ASP A 29 39.23 -12.55 -17.01
C ASP A 29 38.00 -12.53 -17.95
N ALA A 30 37.95 -13.51 -18.88
CA ALA A 30 36.84 -13.69 -19.82
C ALA A 30 35.50 -13.98 -19.11
N VAL A 31 35.56 -14.66 -17.95
CA VAL A 31 34.38 -14.96 -17.13
C VAL A 31 33.82 -13.67 -16.50
N GLN A 32 34.70 -12.82 -15.97
CA GLN A 32 34.30 -11.53 -15.39
C GLN A 32 33.69 -10.59 -16.45
N LYS A 33 34.22 -10.58 -17.68
CA LYS A 33 33.64 -9.84 -18.80
C LYS A 33 32.23 -10.32 -19.17
N ARG A 34 31.97 -11.64 -19.11
CA ARG A 34 30.62 -12.19 -19.32
C ARG A 34 29.66 -11.70 -18.25
N TYR A 35 30.01 -11.84 -16.97
CA TYR A 35 29.18 -11.34 -15.87
C TYR A 35 28.92 -9.83 -15.96
N ALA A 36 29.94 -9.02 -16.29
CA ALA A 36 29.76 -7.59 -16.49
C ALA A 36 28.76 -7.28 -17.61
N THR A 37 28.80 -8.06 -18.70
CA THR A 37 27.87 -7.92 -19.83
C THR A 37 26.45 -8.29 -19.43
N ASP A 38 26.27 -9.39 -18.70
CA ASP A 38 24.97 -9.86 -18.27
C ASP A 38 24.33 -8.92 -17.25
N ILE A 39 25.11 -8.44 -16.27
CA ILE A 39 24.67 -7.43 -15.30
C ILE A 39 24.29 -6.14 -16.05
N ALA A 40 25.10 -5.68 -17.00
CA ALA A 40 24.81 -4.47 -17.77
C ALA A 40 23.52 -4.57 -18.60
N LYS A 41 23.10 -5.78 -19.01
CA LYS A 41 21.83 -6.01 -19.71
C LYS A 41 20.62 -5.99 -18.76
N ILE A 42 20.78 -6.55 -17.57
CA ILE A 42 19.67 -6.72 -16.61
C ILE A 42 19.41 -5.44 -15.82
N LEU A 43 20.46 -4.68 -15.48
CA LEU A 43 20.38 -3.49 -14.63
C LEU A 43 19.36 -2.44 -15.10
N PRO A 44 19.28 -2.07 -16.41
CA PRO A 44 18.30 -1.11 -16.88
C PRO A 44 16.86 -1.61 -16.75
N GLU A 45 16.63 -2.91 -16.93
CA GLU A 45 15.30 -3.51 -16.75
C GLU A 45 14.88 -3.51 -15.28
N LEU A 46 15.81 -3.80 -14.36
CA LEU A 46 15.55 -3.70 -12.93
C LEU A 46 15.21 -2.25 -12.51
N ARG A 47 15.93 -1.25 -13.01
CA ARG A 47 15.61 0.17 -12.75
C ARG A 47 14.23 0.55 -13.25
N LYS A 48 13.84 0.12 -14.46
CA LYS A 48 12.48 0.35 -14.98
C LYS A 48 11.40 -0.28 -14.09
N LEU A 49 11.67 -1.47 -13.54
CA LEU A 49 10.75 -2.13 -12.61
C LEU A 49 10.66 -1.40 -11.28
N ASP A 50 11.76 -0.88 -10.75
CA ASP A 50 11.79 -0.06 -9.53
C ASP A 50 10.96 1.22 -9.69
N ASP A 51 11.17 1.95 -10.79
CA ASP A 51 10.39 3.15 -11.12
C ASP A 51 8.87 2.86 -11.21
N ARG A 52 8.50 1.72 -11.83
CA ARG A 52 7.10 1.30 -11.91
C ARG A 52 6.54 0.94 -10.54
N GLN A 53 7.33 0.27 -9.70
CA GLN A 53 6.93 -0.10 -8.35
C GLN A 53 6.69 1.15 -7.49
N GLU A 54 7.58 2.14 -7.54
CA GLU A 54 7.42 3.38 -6.79
C GLU A 54 6.21 4.20 -7.27
N LYS A 55 5.98 4.28 -8.58
CA LYS A 55 4.75 4.90 -9.12
C LYS A 55 3.49 4.17 -8.64
N ALA A 56 3.48 2.84 -8.70
CA ALA A 56 2.34 2.05 -8.24
C ALA A 56 2.09 2.24 -6.73
N LYS A 57 3.13 2.34 -5.90
CA LYS A 57 2.97 2.66 -4.46
C LYS A 57 2.36 4.03 -4.24
N ALA A 58 2.80 5.04 -5.00
CA ALA A 58 2.25 6.39 -4.92
C ALA A 58 0.77 6.43 -5.32
N GLU A 59 0.40 5.75 -6.40
CA GLU A 59 -0.99 5.59 -6.84
C GLU A 59 -1.84 4.84 -5.81
N LEU A 60 -1.31 3.75 -5.23
CA LEU A 60 -2.02 2.99 -4.20
C LEU A 60 -2.26 3.85 -2.95
N TYR A 61 -1.30 4.70 -2.58
CA TYR A 61 -1.47 5.66 -1.49
C TYR A 61 -2.56 6.69 -1.76
N THR A 62 -2.61 7.28 -2.97
CA THR A 62 -3.65 8.26 -3.32
C THR A 62 -5.03 7.63 -3.36
N VAL A 63 -5.16 6.44 -3.95
CA VAL A 63 -6.40 5.65 -3.96
C VAL A 63 -6.85 5.31 -2.55
N THR A 64 -5.94 4.88 -1.67
CA THR A 64 -6.25 4.57 -0.28
C THR A 64 -6.77 5.80 0.48
N LYS A 65 -6.16 6.97 0.25
CA LYS A 65 -6.62 8.24 0.84
C LYS A 65 -8.02 8.61 0.35
N ALA A 66 -8.29 8.48 -0.94
CA ALA A 66 -9.60 8.72 -1.53
C ALA A 66 -10.65 7.75 -0.97
N LEU A 67 -10.32 6.47 -0.87
CA LEU A 67 -11.20 5.44 -0.30
C LEU A 67 -11.54 5.75 1.16
N THR A 68 -10.55 6.16 1.96
CA THR A 68 -10.76 6.55 3.36
C THR A 68 -11.65 7.79 3.48
N ALA A 69 -11.52 8.76 2.59
CA ALA A 69 -12.41 9.91 2.54
C ALA A 69 -13.85 9.51 2.18
N LYS A 70 -14.02 8.65 1.17
CA LYS A 70 -15.34 8.14 0.76
C LYS A 70 -16.00 7.26 1.81
N ASP A 71 -15.24 6.44 2.52
CA ASP A 71 -15.72 5.68 3.67
C ASP A 71 -16.24 6.61 4.79
N LYS A 72 -15.53 7.71 5.09
CA LYS A 72 -16.02 8.72 6.04
C LYS A 72 -17.31 9.40 5.57
N GLU A 73 -17.38 9.79 4.29
CA GLU A 73 -18.58 10.40 3.71
C GLU A 73 -19.79 9.45 3.77
N ALA A 74 -19.61 8.20 3.35
CA ALA A 74 -20.66 7.17 3.38
C ALA A 74 -21.16 6.92 4.81
N ARG A 75 -20.23 6.86 5.78
CA ARG A 75 -20.58 6.75 7.21
C ARG A 75 -21.38 7.94 7.72
N ALA A 76 -20.97 9.16 7.38
CA ALA A 76 -21.69 10.36 7.79
C ALA A 76 -23.09 10.42 7.15
N MET A 77 -23.21 10.02 5.88
CA MET A 77 -24.49 9.91 5.19
C MET A 77 -25.40 8.86 5.85
N GLY A 78 -24.88 7.67 6.15
CA GLY A 78 -25.62 6.63 6.89
C GLY A 78 -26.14 7.12 8.24
N ALA A 79 -25.30 7.82 9.01
CA ALA A 79 -25.71 8.42 10.29
C ALA A 79 -26.82 9.47 10.12
N ARG A 80 -26.74 10.33 9.10
CA ARG A 80 -27.79 11.32 8.79
C ARG A 80 -29.10 10.64 8.37
N MET A 81 -29.03 9.58 7.55
CA MET A 81 -30.21 8.80 7.14
C MET A 81 -30.89 8.16 8.36
N VAL A 82 -30.12 7.56 9.26
CA VAL A 82 -30.66 6.99 10.51
C VAL A 82 -31.32 8.08 11.35
N SER A 83 -30.66 9.22 11.56
CA SER A 83 -31.23 10.33 12.31
C SER A 83 -32.52 10.88 11.69
N TYR A 84 -32.61 10.93 10.36
CA TYR A 84 -33.82 11.34 9.64
C TYR A 84 -34.95 10.32 9.83
N LEU A 85 -34.67 9.02 9.73
CA LEU A 85 -35.67 7.97 9.94
C LEU A 85 -36.16 7.92 11.39
N GLU A 86 -35.28 8.14 12.37
CA GLU A 86 -35.66 8.21 13.79
C GLU A 86 -36.54 9.45 14.07
N SER A 87 -36.23 10.61 13.48
CA SER A 87 -36.95 11.87 13.74
C SER A 87 -38.26 12.03 12.96
N VAL A 88 -38.28 11.70 11.67
CA VAL A 88 -39.45 11.94 10.80
C VAL A 88 -40.43 10.78 10.82
N TYR A 89 -39.94 9.54 10.93
CA TYR A 89 -40.79 8.35 10.91
C TYR A 89 -41.03 7.74 12.28
N GLY A 90 -40.47 8.33 13.35
CA GLY A 90 -40.62 7.84 14.72
C GLY A 90 -40.05 6.43 14.94
N LYS A 91 -39.25 5.91 14.00
CA LYS A 91 -38.72 4.54 14.08
C LYS A 91 -37.67 4.47 15.17
N SER A 92 -37.84 3.55 16.10
CA SER A 92 -36.87 3.34 17.17
C SER A 92 -35.62 2.63 16.64
N GLY A 93 -34.45 2.88 17.25
CA GLY A 93 -33.19 2.23 16.86
C GLY A 93 -33.26 0.69 16.65
N PRO A 94 -34.06 -0.08 17.44
CA PRO A 94 -34.29 -1.51 17.20
C PRO A 94 -34.99 -1.85 15.87
N GLU A 95 -35.88 -0.99 15.37
CA GLU A 95 -36.56 -1.20 14.08
C GLU A 95 -35.61 -0.96 12.91
N LEU A 96 -34.71 0.01 13.03
CA LEU A 96 -33.71 0.32 12.02
C LEU A 96 -32.62 -0.77 11.93
N GLN A 97 -32.34 -1.47 13.03
CA GLN A 97 -31.45 -2.64 13.02
C GLN A 97 -31.98 -3.80 12.16
N LYS A 98 -33.31 -3.96 12.03
CA LYS A 98 -33.91 -4.98 11.14
C LYS A 98 -33.58 -4.74 9.66
N TYR A 99 -33.30 -3.48 9.30
CA TYR A 99 -32.87 -3.06 7.96
C TYR A 99 -31.35 -2.89 7.85
N GLY A 100 -30.56 -3.35 8.84
CA GLY A 100 -29.11 -3.27 8.83
C GLY A 100 -28.51 -1.95 9.33
N PHE A 101 -29.33 -0.98 9.74
CA PHE A 101 -28.87 0.30 10.28
C PHE A 101 -28.67 0.19 11.80
N SER A 102 -27.45 -0.07 12.25
CA SER A 102 -27.11 -0.04 13.68
C SER A 102 -26.28 1.20 14.03
N ARG A 103 -26.67 1.95 15.08
CA ARG A 103 -25.84 3.02 15.68
C ARG A 103 -24.44 2.54 16.11
N ARG A 104 -24.20 1.23 16.25
CA ARG A 104 -23.00 0.65 16.89
C ARG A 104 -21.83 0.31 15.95
N GLN A 105 -21.96 0.47 14.63
CA GLN A 105 -20.76 0.37 13.77
C GLN A 105 -19.90 1.65 13.79
N HIS A 106 -20.35 2.71 14.44
CA HIS A 106 -19.64 3.99 14.57
C HIS A 106 -18.82 4.12 15.86
N GLY A 107 -18.05 3.10 16.18
CA GLY A 107 -17.18 3.09 17.36
C GLY A 107 -16.05 2.10 17.22
N GLY A 108 -15.16 2.32 16.25
CA GLY A 108 -13.86 1.65 16.17
C GLY A 108 -12.92 2.09 17.31
N GLY A 109 -13.34 1.88 18.55
CA GLY A 109 -12.51 2.00 19.74
C GLY A 109 -12.24 0.59 20.25
N ARG A 110 -11.12 0.00 19.83
CA ARG A 110 -10.59 -1.24 20.39
C ARG A 110 -10.41 -0.99 21.90
N LYS A 111 -11.34 -1.44 22.74
CA LYS A 111 -11.14 -1.47 24.20
C LYS A 111 -9.97 -2.42 24.46
N LYS A 112 -8.79 -1.83 24.66
CA LYS A 112 -7.64 -2.49 25.27
C LYS A 112 -8.09 -2.95 26.65
N LYS A 113 -8.38 -4.23 26.80
CA LYS A 113 -8.53 -4.84 28.13
C LYS A 113 -7.13 -4.84 28.75
N THR A 114 -6.89 -3.89 29.63
CA THR A 114 -5.86 -3.98 30.66
C THR A 114 -6.59 -4.22 31.97
N ALA A 115 -6.53 -5.47 32.42
CA ALA A 115 -6.60 -5.98 33.80
C ALA A 115 -6.84 -7.49 33.68
#